data_AF-A0A2U4AJN5-F1
#
_entry.id   AF-A0A2U4AJN5-F1
#
_cell.length_a   1.000
_cell.length_b   1.000
_cell.length_c   1.000
_cell.angle_alpha   90.00
_cell.angle_beta   90.00
_cell.angle_gamma   90.00
#
_symmetry.space_group_name_H-M   'P 1'
#
loop_
_entity.id
_entity.type
_entity.pdbx_description
1 polymer ?
#
loop_
_entity_poly.entity_id
_entity_poly.type
_entity_poly.pdbx_seq_one_letter_code
_entity_poly.pdbx_strand_id
1 'polypeptide(L)'
;MNQAMVPVDGHKEEPQICVIELGGTIGDIEGMPFVEAFRQFQFKAKRENFCNIHVSLVPQPSATGEQKTKPTQNSVRALRGLGLSPDLIVCRSSTPIEMAVKEKISMFCHVNPEQVICIHDVPSTYRVPVLLEEQGIVKYFKERLDLPIGDSASNLLFKWKNMADRYERLQKTCSIALVGKYTKLRDCYASVFKALEHSALAINHKLNLMYIDSIDLEQTTETEDPVKFHEAWQKLCKADGVLVPGGFGIRGTLGKLQAISWARSRKIPFLGVCLGMQLAVIEFARNCLNLKDADSTEFEPNAHVPVVIDMPEHNPGNLGGTMRLGIRRTVFKTENSILRKLYGDVPFIEERHRHRYEVNPSLINQLEHNDLSFVGQDVDGERMEIIELANHPYFVGVQFHPEFSSRPMKPSPPYLGLLLAATGTLNAYLLQGCKLSSSDRYSDASDDSFSEQTIAELEIS
;
A
#
# COMPACT_ATOMS: atom_id res chain seq x y z
N MET A 1 2.15 -35.21 3.10
CA MET A 1 2.75 -34.27 4.07
C MET A 1 2.25 -32.91 3.63
N ASN A 2 1.26 -32.37 4.31
CA ASN A 2 0.74 -31.05 3.96
C ASN A 2 1.84 -30.04 4.30
N GLN A 3 2.22 -29.23 3.32
CA GLN A 3 3.44 -28.42 3.40
C GLN A 3 3.19 -27.02 3.96
N ALA A 4 1.93 -26.58 3.99
CA ALA A 4 1.48 -25.34 4.59
C ALA A 4 0.32 -25.63 5.55
N MET A 5 0.57 -25.58 6.85
CA MET A 5 -0.42 -25.93 7.89
C MET A 5 -1.09 -24.72 8.55
N VAL A 6 -0.44 -23.55 8.49
CA VAL A 6 -0.88 -22.36 9.22
C VAL A 6 -1.74 -21.49 8.30
N PRO A 7 -3.02 -21.27 8.61
CA PRO A 7 -3.88 -20.34 7.87
C PRO A 7 -3.34 -18.91 7.96
N VAL A 8 -3.49 -18.17 6.86
CA VAL A 8 -3.17 -16.73 6.80
C VAL A 8 -4.39 -15.84 6.56
N ASP A 9 -5.57 -16.46 6.37
CA ASP A 9 -6.85 -15.78 6.23
C ASP A 9 -7.73 -15.94 7.49
N GLY A 10 -8.94 -15.39 7.45
CA GLY A 10 -9.89 -15.42 8.56
C GLY A 10 -10.60 -16.77 8.75
N HIS A 11 -10.52 -17.69 7.79
CA HIS A 11 -11.32 -18.93 7.79
C HIS A 11 -10.71 -20.03 8.66
N LYS A 12 -9.45 -19.88 9.07
CA LYS A 12 -8.72 -20.81 9.96
C LYS A 12 -8.62 -22.25 9.42
N GLU A 13 -8.75 -22.43 8.11
CA GLU A 13 -8.60 -23.71 7.42
C GLU A 13 -7.17 -23.90 6.88
N GLU A 14 -6.74 -25.14 6.71
CA GLU A 14 -5.43 -25.43 6.15
C GLU A 14 -5.32 -24.98 4.68
N PRO A 15 -4.31 -24.18 4.29
CA PRO A 15 -4.14 -23.75 2.91
C PRO A 15 -3.84 -24.91 1.94
N GLN A 16 -4.45 -24.87 0.76
CA GLN A 16 -4.23 -25.88 -0.29
C GLN A 16 -3.00 -25.59 -1.16
N ILE A 17 -2.61 -24.32 -1.30
CA ILE A 17 -1.50 -23.88 -2.16
C ILE A 17 -0.65 -22.89 -1.37
N CYS A 18 0.68 -22.97 -1.54
CA CYS A 18 1.62 -22.01 -1.01
C CYS A 18 2.46 -21.44 -2.14
N VAL A 19 2.31 -20.14 -2.41
CA VAL A 19 3.19 -19.42 -3.35
C VAL A 19 4.45 -19.02 -2.61
N ILE A 20 5.59 -19.52 -3.07
CA ILE A 20 6.90 -19.27 -2.43
C ILE A 20 7.75 -18.41 -3.38
N GLU A 21 8.05 -17.19 -2.96
CA GLU A 21 8.96 -16.30 -3.67
C GLU A 21 10.39 -16.44 -3.12
N LEU A 22 11.30 -16.97 -3.94
CA LEU A 22 12.73 -16.89 -3.66
C LEU A 22 13.26 -15.55 -4.15
N GLY A 23 13.39 -14.58 -3.22
CA GLY A 23 13.93 -13.25 -3.51
C GLY A 23 15.41 -13.30 -3.94
N GLY A 24 15.88 -12.20 -4.53
CA GLY A 24 17.23 -12.11 -5.08
C GLY A 24 17.32 -12.59 -6.52
N THR A 25 18.48 -13.11 -6.92
CA THR A 25 18.71 -13.65 -8.27
C THR A 25 19.12 -15.12 -8.20
N ILE A 26 19.24 -15.80 -9.33
CA ILE A 26 19.75 -17.17 -9.38
C ILE A 26 21.25 -17.17 -9.71
N GLY A 27 22.04 -17.91 -8.92
CA GLY A 27 23.48 -18.06 -9.11
C GLY A 27 24.34 -17.12 -8.28
N ASP A 28 23.72 -16.29 -7.44
CA ASP A 28 24.40 -15.57 -6.36
C ASP A 28 24.75 -16.53 -5.20
N ILE A 29 25.62 -16.07 -4.29
CA ILE A 29 26.12 -16.90 -3.18
C ILE A 29 25.03 -17.03 -2.10
N GLU A 30 24.28 -15.95 -1.91
CA GLU A 30 23.18 -15.83 -0.96
C GLU A 30 22.04 -16.80 -1.27
N GLY A 31 21.74 -17.05 -2.55
CA GLY A 31 20.69 -17.96 -3.01
C GLY A 31 21.05 -19.44 -2.92
N MET A 32 22.34 -19.82 -2.86
CA MET A 32 22.77 -21.22 -2.94
C MET A 32 22.11 -22.14 -1.90
N PRO A 33 22.04 -21.78 -0.60
CA PRO A 33 21.42 -22.64 0.40
C PRO A 33 19.92 -22.85 0.15
N PHE A 34 19.21 -21.83 -0.36
CA PHE A 34 17.78 -21.90 -0.62
C PHE A 34 17.46 -22.80 -1.82
N VAL A 35 18.23 -22.67 -2.89
CA VAL A 35 18.02 -23.50 -4.09
C VAL A 35 18.29 -24.97 -3.78
N GLU A 36 19.33 -25.29 -3.01
CA GLU A 36 19.59 -26.65 -2.56
C GLU A 36 18.47 -27.19 -1.65
N ALA A 37 17.91 -26.34 -0.77
CA ALA A 37 16.77 -26.73 0.05
C ALA A 37 15.53 -27.09 -0.81
N PHE A 38 15.19 -26.27 -1.81
CA PHE A 38 14.09 -26.57 -2.74
C PHE A 38 14.37 -27.79 -3.63
N ARG A 39 15.63 -27.99 -4.03
CA ARG A 39 16.06 -29.17 -4.78
C ARG A 39 15.78 -30.46 -4.00
N GLN A 40 16.00 -30.48 -2.69
CA GLN A 40 15.65 -31.63 -1.85
C GLN A 40 14.13 -31.71 -1.60
N PHE A 41 13.49 -30.57 -1.46
CA PHE A 41 12.07 -30.46 -1.16
C PHE A 41 11.18 -31.06 -2.25
N GLN A 42 11.52 -30.89 -3.53
CA GLN A 42 10.74 -31.46 -4.64
C GLN A 42 10.56 -32.99 -4.52
N PHE A 43 11.56 -33.70 -3.98
CA PHE A 43 11.48 -35.15 -3.77
C PHE A 43 10.61 -35.54 -2.57
N LYS A 44 10.49 -34.65 -1.57
CA LYS A 44 9.61 -34.86 -0.40
C LYS A 44 8.15 -34.54 -0.72
N ALA A 45 7.90 -33.57 -1.61
CA ALA A 45 6.57 -33.11 -1.98
C ALA A 45 5.78 -34.08 -2.87
N LYS A 46 6.49 -34.84 -3.72
CA LYS A 46 6.02 -35.44 -4.98
C LYS A 46 5.95 -34.42 -6.12
N ARG A 47 5.98 -34.93 -7.35
CA ARG A 47 6.05 -34.11 -8.57
C ARG A 47 4.82 -33.24 -8.74
N GLU A 48 3.64 -33.78 -8.47
CA GLU A 48 2.34 -33.12 -8.65
C GLU A 48 2.07 -32.05 -7.58
N ASN A 49 2.84 -32.02 -6.48
CA ASN A 49 2.68 -31.03 -5.40
C ASN A 49 3.75 -29.93 -5.43
N PHE A 50 4.58 -29.89 -6.46
CA PHE A 50 5.64 -28.90 -6.61
C PHE A 50 5.65 -28.37 -8.04
N CYS A 51 5.51 -27.06 -8.21
CA CYS A 51 5.62 -26.39 -9.51
C CYS A 51 6.66 -25.27 -9.42
N ASN A 52 7.46 -25.11 -10.47
CA ASN A 52 8.53 -24.13 -10.52
C ASN A 52 8.31 -23.08 -11.62
N ILE A 53 8.27 -21.80 -11.24
CA ILE A 53 8.13 -20.69 -12.19
C ILE A 53 9.46 -19.95 -12.25
N HIS A 54 10.08 -19.90 -13.43
CA HIS A 54 11.31 -19.13 -13.64
C HIS A 54 11.01 -17.81 -14.34
N VAL A 55 11.10 -16.70 -13.60
CA VAL A 55 10.92 -15.36 -14.16
C VAL A 55 12.26 -14.85 -14.68
N SER A 56 12.32 -14.49 -15.96
CA SER A 56 13.55 -14.09 -16.64
C SER A 56 13.35 -12.83 -17.48
N LEU A 57 14.42 -12.06 -17.65
CA LEU A 57 14.44 -10.87 -18.49
C LEU A 57 14.81 -11.22 -19.94
N VAL A 58 14.02 -10.75 -20.90
CA VAL A 58 14.34 -10.75 -22.33
C VAL A 58 14.64 -9.33 -22.77
N PRO A 59 15.91 -8.90 -22.74
CA PRO A 59 16.27 -7.53 -23.10
C PRO A 59 16.18 -7.32 -24.62
N GLN A 60 15.82 -6.10 -24.99
CA GLN A 60 15.78 -5.63 -26.38
C GLN A 60 16.56 -4.30 -26.44
N PRO A 61 17.87 -4.33 -26.76
CA PRO A 61 18.66 -3.11 -26.85
C PRO A 61 18.08 -2.16 -27.89
N SER A 62 17.81 -0.90 -27.51
CA SER A 62 17.18 0.08 -28.40
C SER A 62 17.98 0.35 -29.68
N ALA A 63 19.30 0.13 -29.66
CA ALA A 63 20.16 0.31 -30.82
C ALA A 63 19.96 -0.73 -31.94
N THR A 64 19.54 -1.95 -31.59
CA THR A 64 19.36 -3.03 -32.58
C THR A 64 17.90 -3.45 -32.75
N GLY A 65 17.05 -3.22 -31.75
CA GLY A 65 15.64 -3.63 -31.77
C GLY A 65 15.42 -5.14 -31.68
N GLU A 66 16.46 -5.96 -31.59
CA GLU A 66 16.34 -7.42 -31.57
C GLU A 66 16.14 -7.94 -30.14
N GLN A 67 15.11 -8.76 -29.93
CA GLN A 67 14.83 -9.40 -28.65
C GLN A 67 15.83 -10.53 -28.37
N LYS A 68 16.65 -10.40 -27.32
CA LYS A 68 17.74 -11.31 -27.00
C LYS A 68 17.35 -12.35 -25.95
N THR A 69 17.35 -13.62 -26.35
CA THR A 69 16.99 -14.74 -25.45
C THR A 69 18.16 -15.31 -24.67
N LYS A 70 19.41 -14.92 -24.99
CA LYS A 70 20.63 -15.50 -24.40
C LYS A 70 20.69 -15.39 -22.86
N PRO A 71 20.30 -14.27 -22.22
CA PRO A 71 20.26 -14.19 -20.76
C PRO A 71 19.33 -15.24 -20.13
N THR A 72 18.14 -15.45 -20.74
CA THR A 72 17.18 -16.46 -20.29
C THR A 72 17.77 -17.88 -20.40
N GLN A 73 18.43 -18.19 -21.50
CA GLN A 73 19.09 -19.51 -21.68
C GLN A 73 20.15 -19.78 -20.62
N ASN A 74 21.01 -18.80 -20.32
CA ASN A 74 22.06 -18.94 -19.33
C ASN A 74 21.48 -19.07 -17.91
N SER A 75 20.44 -18.29 -17.60
CA SER A 75 19.75 -18.34 -16.31
C SER A 75 19.07 -19.70 -16.07
N VAL A 76 18.36 -20.23 -17.06
CA VAL A 76 17.76 -21.58 -16.98
C VAL A 76 18.83 -22.67 -16.87
N ARG A 77 19.98 -22.52 -17.55
CA ARG A 77 21.10 -23.46 -17.42
C ARG A 77 21.67 -23.45 -15.98
N ALA A 78 21.79 -22.27 -15.37
CA ALA A 78 22.23 -22.16 -13.98
C ALA A 78 21.23 -22.83 -13.03
N LEU A 79 19.92 -22.53 -13.17
CA LEU A 79 18.86 -23.15 -12.37
C LEU A 79 18.88 -24.69 -12.46
N ARG A 80 18.98 -25.23 -13.69
CA ARG A 80 19.10 -26.68 -13.92
C ARG A 80 20.37 -27.27 -13.35
N GLY A 81 21.49 -26.54 -13.44
CA GLY A 81 22.76 -26.93 -12.81
C GLY A 81 22.67 -27.06 -11.29
N LEU A 82 21.75 -26.32 -10.67
CA LEU A 82 21.42 -26.40 -9.24
C LEU A 82 20.30 -27.42 -8.93
N GLY A 83 19.83 -28.17 -9.93
CA GLY A 83 18.91 -29.29 -9.76
C GLY A 83 17.41 -28.95 -9.74
N LEU A 84 17.04 -27.73 -10.18
CA LEU A 84 15.65 -27.35 -10.39
C LEU A 84 15.36 -27.18 -11.89
N SER A 85 14.22 -27.68 -12.34
CA SER A 85 13.75 -27.50 -13.72
C SER A 85 12.54 -26.57 -13.73
N PRO A 86 12.46 -25.57 -14.63
CA PRO A 86 11.30 -24.72 -14.72
C PRO A 86 10.13 -25.48 -15.34
N ASP A 87 8.96 -25.36 -14.72
CA ASP A 87 7.67 -25.81 -15.27
C ASP A 87 7.09 -24.73 -16.19
N LEU A 88 7.18 -23.47 -15.77
CA LEU A 88 6.86 -22.28 -16.57
C LEU A 88 8.08 -21.36 -16.68
N ILE A 89 8.23 -20.71 -17.83
CA ILE A 89 9.22 -19.65 -18.04
C ILE A 89 8.47 -18.36 -18.35
N VAL A 90 8.56 -17.40 -17.42
CA VAL A 90 7.92 -16.10 -17.56
C VAL A 90 8.97 -15.11 -18.07
N CYS A 91 8.84 -14.71 -19.32
CA CYS A 91 9.71 -13.77 -20.00
C CYS A 91 9.19 -12.34 -19.82
N ARG A 92 9.83 -11.55 -18.97
CA ARG A 92 9.59 -10.11 -18.86
C ARG A 92 10.36 -9.35 -19.95
N SER A 93 9.70 -8.46 -20.67
CA SER A 93 10.27 -7.65 -21.75
C SER A 93 9.62 -6.27 -21.83
N SER A 94 10.15 -5.37 -22.67
CA SER A 94 9.49 -4.06 -22.89
C SER A 94 8.36 -4.14 -23.91
N THR A 95 8.52 -4.95 -24.96
CA THR A 95 7.50 -5.20 -25.99
C THR A 95 7.02 -6.66 -25.93
N PRO A 96 5.82 -6.98 -26.43
CA PRO A 96 5.40 -8.38 -26.59
C PRO A 96 6.46 -9.19 -27.36
N ILE A 97 6.82 -10.37 -26.86
CA ILE A 97 7.80 -11.22 -27.53
C ILE A 97 7.20 -11.91 -28.74
N GLU A 98 7.98 -12.00 -29.82
CA GLU A 98 7.54 -12.68 -31.04
C GLU A 98 7.46 -14.20 -30.85
N MET A 99 6.63 -14.87 -31.67
CA MET A 99 6.53 -16.33 -31.63
C MET A 99 7.88 -17.02 -31.90
N ALA A 100 8.68 -16.52 -32.85
CA ALA A 100 10.02 -17.06 -33.10
C ALA A 100 10.95 -16.98 -31.87
N VAL A 101 10.75 -15.98 -31.01
CA VAL A 101 11.48 -15.83 -29.74
C VAL A 101 10.98 -16.86 -28.73
N LYS A 102 9.67 -17.09 -28.64
CA LYS A 102 9.08 -18.15 -27.80
C LYS A 102 9.57 -19.54 -28.20
N GLU A 103 9.50 -19.90 -29.48
CA GLU A 103 10.02 -21.16 -30.02
C GLU A 103 11.49 -21.37 -29.68
N LYS A 104 12.30 -20.32 -29.82
CA LYS A 104 13.72 -20.36 -29.45
C LYS A 104 13.91 -20.64 -27.96
N ILE A 105 13.17 -19.96 -27.09
CA ILE A 105 13.24 -20.19 -25.64
C ILE A 105 12.80 -21.61 -25.29
N SER A 106 11.69 -22.08 -25.85
CA SER A 106 11.18 -23.45 -25.70
C SER A 106 12.27 -24.48 -26.05
N MET A 107 12.85 -24.38 -27.24
CA MET A 107 13.89 -25.32 -27.71
C MET A 107 15.15 -25.30 -26.85
N PHE A 108 15.64 -24.13 -26.42
CA PHE A 108 16.89 -24.05 -25.64
C PHE A 108 16.71 -24.31 -24.14
N CYS A 109 15.50 -24.09 -23.60
CA CYS A 109 15.20 -24.26 -22.18
C CYS A 109 14.51 -25.61 -21.87
N HIS A 110 14.13 -26.37 -22.91
CA HIS A 110 13.50 -27.69 -22.82
C HIS A 110 12.12 -27.66 -22.14
N VAL A 111 11.27 -26.71 -22.55
CA VAL A 111 9.84 -26.63 -22.20
C VAL A 111 9.03 -26.49 -23.49
N ASN A 112 7.73 -26.82 -23.51
CA ASN A 112 6.94 -26.58 -24.73
C ASN A 112 6.66 -25.07 -24.89
N PRO A 113 6.30 -24.61 -26.11
CA PRO A 113 6.04 -23.20 -26.37
C PRO A 113 4.93 -22.60 -25.50
N GLU A 114 3.93 -23.40 -25.11
CA GLU A 114 2.81 -22.97 -24.27
C GLU A 114 3.24 -22.57 -22.85
N GLN A 115 4.35 -23.12 -22.35
CA GLN A 115 4.91 -22.74 -21.04
C GLN A 115 5.79 -21.48 -21.08
N VAL A 116 5.99 -20.87 -22.26
CA VAL A 116 6.72 -19.61 -22.41
C VAL A 116 5.74 -18.43 -22.37
N ILE A 117 5.60 -17.86 -21.18
CA ILE A 117 4.67 -16.78 -20.89
C ILE A 117 5.38 -15.44 -21.09
N CYS A 118 4.81 -14.55 -21.89
CA CYS A 118 5.32 -13.19 -22.08
C CYS A 118 4.68 -12.24 -21.07
N ILE A 119 5.44 -11.36 -20.44
CA ILE A 119 4.88 -10.21 -19.71
C ILE A 119 5.64 -8.97 -20.16
N HIS A 120 5.01 -8.14 -21.00
CA HIS A 120 5.63 -6.89 -21.44
C HIS A 120 5.43 -5.75 -20.42
N ASP A 121 6.03 -4.60 -20.65
CA ASP A 121 5.80 -3.42 -19.82
C ASP A 121 4.35 -2.97 -19.96
N VAL A 122 3.56 -3.14 -18.89
CA VAL A 122 2.14 -2.79 -18.82
C VAL A 122 1.93 -1.45 -18.11
N PRO A 123 0.88 -0.68 -18.45
CA PRO A 123 0.62 0.63 -17.84
C PRO A 123 0.24 0.55 -16.36
N SER A 124 -0.24 -0.61 -15.89
CA SER A 124 -0.63 -0.85 -14.51
C SER A 124 -0.40 -2.29 -14.09
N THR A 125 -0.09 -2.48 -12.82
CA THR A 125 0.01 -3.80 -12.16
C THR A 125 -1.31 -4.58 -12.24
N TYR A 126 -2.46 -3.91 -12.39
CA TYR A 126 -3.78 -4.55 -12.51
C TYR A 126 -3.96 -5.34 -13.82
N ARG A 127 -3.16 -5.05 -14.85
CA ARG A 127 -3.21 -5.77 -16.13
C ARG A 127 -2.51 -7.13 -16.07
N VAL A 128 -1.56 -7.32 -15.15
CA VAL A 128 -0.74 -8.55 -15.07
C VAL A 128 -1.58 -9.81 -14.88
N PRO A 129 -2.56 -9.89 -13.93
CA PRO A 129 -3.38 -11.09 -13.78
C PRO A 129 -4.18 -11.44 -15.04
N VAL A 130 -4.73 -10.43 -15.72
CA VAL A 130 -5.52 -10.60 -16.96
C VAL A 130 -4.63 -11.14 -18.08
N LEU A 131 -3.42 -10.60 -18.22
CA LEU A 131 -2.46 -11.00 -19.25
C LEU A 131 -1.90 -12.42 -19.03
N LEU A 132 -1.77 -12.85 -17.77
CA LEU A 132 -1.40 -14.23 -17.43
C LEU A 132 -2.52 -15.22 -17.77
N GLU A 133 -3.76 -14.83 -17.52
CA GLU A 133 -4.93 -15.64 -17.81
C GLU A 133 -5.14 -15.82 -19.33
N GLU A 134 -4.99 -14.75 -20.12
CA GLU A 134 -5.02 -14.79 -21.60
C GLU A 134 -3.99 -15.77 -22.19
N GLN A 135 -2.92 -16.09 -21.47
CA GLN A 135 -1.89 -17.05 -21.87
C GLN A 135 -2.10 -18.46 -21.30
N GLY A 136 -3.26 -18.75 -20.72
CA GLY A 136 -3.67 -20.11 -20.36
C GLY A 136 -3.03 -20.68 -19.08
N ILE A 137 -2.48 -19.83 -18.20
CA ILE A 137 -1.78 -20.28 -17.00
C ILE A 137 -2.69 -21.06 -16.03
N VAL A 138 -3.99 -20.72 -15.98
CA VAL A 138 -4.97 -21.39 -15.13
C VAL A 138 -5.15 -22.85 -15.53
N LYS A 139 -5.28 -23.10 -16.84
CA LYS A 139 -5.35 -24.45 -17.40
C LYS A 139 -4.08 -25.23 -17.11
N TYR A 140 -2.92 -24.59 -17.25
CA TYR A 140 -1.64 -25.20 -16.94
C TYR A 140 -1.56 -25.71 -15.49
N PHE A 141 -1.91 -24.87 -14.50
CA PHE A 141 -1.87 -25.29 -13.10
C PHE A 141 -2.89 -26.38 -12.76
N LYS A 142 -4.09 -26.34 -13.37
CA LYS A 142 -5.09 -27.40 -13.22
C LYS A 142 -4.51 -28.77 -13.60
N GLU A 143 -3.83 -28.85 -14.74
CA GLU A 143 -3.24 -30.10 -15.23
C GLU A 143 -1.93 -30.46 -14.49
N ARG A 144 -1.07 -29.48 -14.21
CA ARG A 144 0.27 -29.70 -13.63
C ARG A 144 0.25 -30.07 -12.15
N LEU A 145 -0.71 -29.53 -11.40
CA LEU A 145 -0.84 -29.67 -9.95
C LEU A 145 -2.10 -30.42 -9.51
N ASP A 146 -2.91 -30.92 -10.46
CA ASP A 146 -4.17 -31.64 -10.19
C ASP A 146 -5.12 -30.85 -9.27
N LEU A 147 -5.23 -29.54 -9.50
CA LEU A 147 -6.02 -28.65 -8.65
C LEU A 147 -7.52 -28.76 -8.96
N PRO A 148 -8.40 -28.73 -7.94
CA PRO A 148 -9.86 -28.85 -8.10
C PRO A 148 -10.49 -27.54 -8.61
N ILE A 149 -10.15 -27.13 -9.84
CA ILE A 149 -10.61 -25.87 -10.46
C ILE A 149 -11.59 -26.17 -11.60
N GLY A 150 -12.79 -25.59 -11.54
CA GLY A 150 -13.77 -25.64 -12.62
C GLY A 150 -13.38 -24.75 -13.82
N ASP A 151 -13.84 -25.07 -15.02
CA ASP A 151 -13.51 -24.34 -16.25
C ASP A 151 -14.32 -23.03 -16.46
N SER A 152 -15.03 -22.57 -15.42
CA SER A 152 -15.87 -21.37 -15.50
C SER A 152 -15.06 -20.09 -15.32
N ALA A 153 -15.41 -19.05 -16.09
CA ALA A 153 -14.83 -17.72 -15.92
C ALA A 153 -15.09 -17.22 -14.49
N SER A 154 -14.03 -16.86 -13.77
CA SER A 154 -14.15 -16.36 -12.41
C SER A 154 -14.71 -14.93 -12.40
N ASN A 155 -15.75 -14.69 -11.61
CA ASN A 155 -16.27 -13.33 -11.36
C ASN A 155 -15.18 -12.37 -10.85
N LEU A 156 -14.15 -12.88 -10.17
CA LEU A 156 -13.03 -12.08 -9.68
C LEU A 156 -12.18 -11.52 -10.81
N LEU A 157 -11.90 -12.32 -11.82
CA LEU A 157 -11.14 -11.87 -12.98
C LEU A 157 -11.88 -10.76 -13.73
N PHE A 158 -13.21 -10.82 -13.82
CA PHE A 158 -14.00 -9.71 -14.35
C PHE A 158 -13.76 -8.41 -13.56
N LYS A 159 -13.68 -8.49 -12.22
CA LYS A 159 -13.31 -7.32 -11.38
C LYS A 159 -11.91 -6.79 -11.73
N TRP A 160 -10.92 -7.65 -11.93
CA TRP A 160 -9.55 -7.26 -12.33
C TRP A 160 -9.50 -6.61 -13.72
N LYS A 161 -10.18 -7.20 -14.70
CA LYS A 161 -10.25 -6.66 -16.06
C LYS A 161 -10.89 -5.28 -16.09
N ASN A 162 -12.04 -5.13 -15.43
CA ASN A 162 -12.71 -3.82 -15.34
C ASN A 162 -11.82 -2.77 -14.66
N MET A 163 -11.10 -3.16 -13.61
CA MET A 163 -10.17 -2.27 -12.92
C MET A 163 -9.01 -1.81 -13.82
N ALA A 164 -8.40 -2.74 -14.57
CA ALA A 164 -7.35 -2.42 -15.53
C ALA A 164 -7.86 -1.49 -16.64
N ASP A 165 -9.05 -1.77 -17.18
CA ASP A 165 -9.67 -0.97 -18.23
C ASP A 165 -10.10 0.43 -17.74
N ARG A 166 -10.49 0.56 -16.47
CA ARG A 166 -10.74 1.87 -15.84
C ARG A 166 -9.47 2.67 -15.72
N TYR A 167 -8.39 2.06 -15.22
CA TYR A 167 -7.11 2.73 -15.01
C TYR A 167 -6.58 3.37 -16.30
N GLU A 168 -6.70 2.68 -17.44
CA GLU A 168 -6.26 3.19 -18.74
C GLU A 168 -7.15 4.33 -19.29
N ARG A 169 -8.41 4.43 -18.84
CA ARG A 169 -9.41 5.41 -19.31
C ARG A 169 -9.54 6.65 -18.41
N LEU A 170 -8.71 6.81 -17.39
CA LEU A 170 -8.77 7.94 -16.46
C LEU A 170 -8.40 9.26 -17.15
N GLN A 171 -9.35 10.21 -17.19
CA GLN A 171 -9.18 11.50 -17.84
C GLN A 171 -9.02 12.67 -16.86
N LYS A 172 -9.86 12.71 -15.81
CA LYS A 172 -9.77 13.77 -14.78
C LYS A 172 -8.54 13.54 -13.92
N THR A 173 -7.82 14.60 -13.57
CA THR A 173 -6.61 14.50 -12.74
C THR A 173 -6.89 15.03 -11.35
N CYS A 174 -6.40 14.33 -10.32
CA CYS A 174 -6.38 14.80 -8.94
C CYS A 174 -4.90 14.94 -8.52
N SER A 175 -4.47 16.16 -8.18
CA SER A 175 -3.07 16.45 -7.88
C SER A 175 -2.82 16.49 -6.37
N ILE A 176 -2.05 15.55 -5.85
CA ILE A 176 -1.73 15.47 -4.42
C ILE A 176 -0.24 15.77 -4.24
N ALA A 177 0.08 16.69 -3.33
CA ALA A 177 1.45 16.97 -2.90
C ALA A 177 1.84 16.00 -1.77
N LEU A 178 2.85 15.17 -1.99
CA LEU A 178 3.47 14.34 -0.96
C LEU A 178 4.75 15.02 -0.50
N VAL A 179 4.74 15.52 0.74
CA VAL A 179 5.87 16.25 1.34
C VAL A 179 6.67 15.28 2.21
N GLY A 180 7.81 14.81 1.70
CA GLY A 180 8.59 13.73 2.30
C GLY A 180 10.10 14.00 2.28
N LYS A 181 10.85 13.15 2.99
CA LYS A 181 12.31 13.26 3.17
C LYS A 181 13.15 12.62 2.06
N TYR A 182 12.52 11.76 1.24
CA TYR A 182 13.18 10.84 0.30
C TYR A 182 12.44 10.84 -1.05
N THR A 183 12.39 11.97 -1.73
CA THR A 183 11.59 12.11 -2.97
C THR A 183 12.28 11.59 -4.22
N LYS A 184 13.62 11.44 -4.19
CA LYS A 184 14.39 10.87 -5.31
C LYS A 184 14.18 9.36 -5.46
N LEU A 185 13.95 8.65 -4.35
CA LEU A 185 13.66 7.22 -4.32
C LEU A 185 12.14 7.04 -4.18
N ARG A 186 11.43 6.97 -5.31
CA ARG A 186 9.97 6.83 -5.31
C ARG A 186 9.50 5.60 -4.51
N ASP A 187 10.32 4.55 -4.48
CA ASP A 187 10.02 3.30 -3.77
C ASP A 187 9.91 3.48 -2.25
N CYS A 188 10.52 4.53 -1.67
CA CYS A 188 10.38 4.84 -0.24
C CYS A 188 8.93 5.11 0.19
N TYR A 189 8.05 5.44 -0.76
CA TYR A 189 6.63 5.71 -0.51
C TYR A 189 5.72 4.80 -1.36
N ALA A 190 6.19 3.61 -1.75
CA ALA A 190 5.43 2.71 -2.62
C ALA A 190 4.06 2.32 -2.05
N SER A 191 3.99 1.99 -0.75
CA SER A 191 2.73 1.67 -0.06
C SER A 191 1.75 2.83 -0.06
N VAL A 192 2.24 4.04 0.22
CA VAL A 192 1.47 5.28 0.22
C VAL A 192 0.95 5.61 -1.19
N PHE A 193 1.82 5.50 -2.21
CA PHE A 193 1.43 5.70 -3.60
C PHE A 193 0.32 4.73 -4.01
N LYS A 194 0.44 3.44 -3.65
CA LYS A 194 -0.60 2.45 -3.96
C LYS A 194 -1.91 2.71 -3.23
N ALA A 195 -1.89 3.13 -1.96
CA ALA A 195 -3.10 3.50 -1.24
C ALA A 195 -3.83 4.72 -1.85
N LEU A 196 -3.07 5.71 -2.33
CA LEU A 196 -3.61 6.84 -3.08
C LEU A 196 -4.16 6.40 -4.44
N GLU A 197 -3.46 5.52 -5.16
CA GLU A 197 -3.90 4.98 -6.45
C GLU A 197 -5.20 4.19 -6.33
N HIS A 198 -5.36 3.37 -5.29
CA HIS A 198 -6.63 2.66 -5.00
C HIS A 198 -7.78 3.66 -4.84
N SER A 199 -7.55 4.73 -4.08
CA SER A 199 -8.55 5.78 -3.84
C SER A 199 -8.87 6.56 -5.12
N ALA A 200 -7.85 6.88 -5.92
CA ALA A 200 -7.99 7.61 -7.18
C ALA A 200 -8.79 6.82 -8.21
N LEU A 201 -8.52 5.51 -8.29
CA LEU A 201 -9.24 4.59 -9.15
C LEU A 201 -10.72 4.47 -8.74
N ALA A 202 -11.00 4.39 -7.43
CA ALA A 202 -12.35 4.34 -6.90
C ALA A 202 -13.18 5.57 -7.30
N ILE A 203 -12.56 6.76 -7.32
CA ILE A 203 -13.22 8.02 -7.72
C ILE A 203 -13.05 8.36 -9.21
N ASN A 204 -12.50 7.46 -10.04
CA ASN A 204 -12.26 7.68 -11.48
C ASN A 204 -11.38 8.90 -11.82
N HIS A 205 -10.32 9.13 -11.04
CA HIS A 205 -9.33 10.17 -11.31
C HIS A 205 -7.93 9.57 -11.54
N LYS A 206 -7.19 10.14 -12.48
CA LYS A 206 -5.75 9.94 -12.64
C LYS A 206 -5.04 10.65 -11.49
N LEU A 207 -4.30 9.92 -10.69
CA LEU A 207 -3.48 10.49 -9.62
C LEU A 207 -2.25 11.17 -10.23
N ASN A 208 -2.09 12.46 -9.97
CA ASN A 208 -0.85 13.19 -10.20
C ASN A 208 -0.14 13.40 -8.85
N LEU A 209 0.73 12.48 -8.47
CA LEU A 209 1.47 12.56 -7.22
C LEU A 209 2.73 13.44 -7.39
N MET A 210 2.68 14.63 -6.80
CA MET A 210 3.79 15.58 -6.80
C MET A 210 4.65 15.37 -5.57
N TYR A 211 5.81 14.72 -5.77
CA TYR A 211 6.81 14.56 -4.72
C TYR A 211 7.52 15.89 -4.46
N ILE A 212 7.51 16.33 -3.20
CA ILE A 212 8.18 17.55 -2.72
C ILE A 212 9.15 17.15 -1.61
N ASP A 213 10.45 17.45 -1.78
CA ASP A 213 11.40 17.26 -0.69
C ASP A 213 11.09 18.31 0.39
N SER A 214 10.91 17.84 1.61
CA SER A 214 10.67 18.74 2.75
C SER A 214 11.80 19.76 2.95
N ILE A 215 13.05 19.43 2.61
CA ILE A 215 14.17 20.38 2.74
C ILE A 215 14.00 21.55 1.78
N ASP A 216 13.46 21.29 0.58
CA ASP A 216 13.24 22.33 -0.43
C ASP A 216 12.17 23.36 0.00
N LEU A 217 11.43 23.11 1.09
CA LEU A 217 10.48 24.08 1.63
C LEU A 217 11.08 25.00 2.71
N GLU A 218 12.27 24.70 3.22
CA GLU A 218 12.92 25.42 4.32
C GLU A 218 13.55 26.75 3.88
N GLN A 219 13.61 27.73 4.80
CA GLN A 219 14.19 29.06 4.55
C GLN A 219 15.69 29.01 4.21
N THR A 220 16.40 28.00 4.72
CA THR A 220 17.80 27.73 4.35
C THR A 220 17.94 27.49 2.85
N THR A 221 17.04 26.68 2.26
CA THR A 221 17.03 26.41 0.83
C THR A 221 16.63 27.63 0.00
N GLU A 222 15.73 28.49 0.49
CA GLU A 222 15.44 29.77 -0.17
C GLU A 222 16.69 30.63 -0.35
N THR A 223 17.57 30.61 0.64
CA THR A 223 18.82 31.39 0.64
C THR A 223 19.91 30.72 -0.20
N GLU A 224 20.07 29.40 -0.08
CA GLU A 224 21.17 28.65 -0.70
C GLU A 224 20.87 28.23 -2.16
N ASP A 225 19.63 27.83 -2.46
CA ASP A 225 19.20 27.35 -3.77
C ASP A 225 17.72 27.74 -4.04
N PRO A 226 17.46 29.01 -4.38
CA PRO A 226 16.11 29.52 -4.56
C PRO A 226 15.35 28.79 -5.68
N VAL A 227 16.04 28.19 -6.66
CA VAL A 227 15.38 27.47 -7.75
C VAL A 227 14.61 26.27 -7.19
N LYS A 228 15.26 25.43 -6.39
CA LYS A 228 14.61 24.28 -5.75
C LYS A 228 13.47 24.71 -4.84
N PHE A 229 13.69 25.78 -4.06
CA PHE A 229 12.69 26.31 -3.16
C PHE A 229 11.40 26.72 -3.89
N HIS A 230 11.53 27.56 -4.91
CA HIS A 230 10.37 28.05 -5.65
C HIS A 230 9.69 26.92 -6.45
N GLU A 231 10.42 25.93 -6.98
CA GLU A 231 9.82 24.76 -7.63
C GLU A 231 8.99 23.90 -6.66
N ALA A 232 9.49 23.68 -5.45
CA ALA A 232 8.79 22.93 -4.40
C ALA A 232 7.50 23.64 -3.98
N TRP A 233 7.59 24.94 -3.68
CA TRP A 233 6.42 25.76 -3.34
C TRP A 233 5.43 25.88 -4.49
N GLN A 234 5.89 25.96 -5.74
CA GLN A 234 5.00 26.00 -6.91
C GLN A 234 4.15 24.71 -7.01
N LYS A 235 4.74 23.55 -6.74
CA LYS A 235 4.01 22.27 -6.70
C LYS A 235 3.01 22.25 -5.54
N LEU A 236 3.42 22.70 -4.36
CA LEU A 236 2.56 22.75 -3.17
C LEU A 236 1.35 23.67 -3.37
N CYS A 237 1.55 24.85 -3.96
CA CYS A 237 0.48 25.82 -4.22
C CYS A 237 -0.53 25.34 -5.27
N LYS A 238 -0.13 24.45 -6.19
CA LYS A 238 -1.00 23.86 -7.21
C LYS A 238 -1.72 22.59 -6.75
N ALA A 239 -1.39 22.07 -5.58
CA ALA A 239 -1.92 20.80 -5.12
C ALA A 239 -3.36 20.95 -4.61
N ASP A 240 -4.21 19.98 -4.97
CA ASP A 240 -5.60 19.87 -4.50
C ASP A 240 -5.68 19.24 -3.10
N GLY A 241 -4.59 18.60 -2.66
CA GLY A 241 -4.45 18.02 -1.32
C GLY A 241 -3.00 17.83 -0.92
N VAL A 242 -2.72 17.82 0.38
CA VAL A 242 -1.39 17.68 0.98
C VAL A 242 -1.34 16.43 1.83
N LEU A 243 -0.30 15.62 1.65
CA LEU A 243 -0.02 14.42 2.43
C LEU A 243 1.37 14.53 3.06
N VAL A 244 1.41 14.42 4.39
CA VAL A 244 2.67 14.28 5.13
C VAL A 244 2.74 12.86 5.70
N PRO A 245 3.56 11.97 5.11
CA PRO A 245 3.69 10.60 5.56
C PRO A 245 4.54 10.49 6.83
N GLY A 246 4.64 9.26 7.35
CA GLY A 246 5.55 8.94 8.45
C GLY A 246 7.01 9.27 8.14
N GLY A 247 7.81 9.42 9.19
CA GLY A 247 9.23 9.72 9.10
C GLY A 247 9.91 9.62 10.45
N PHE A 248 11.21 9.89 10.48
CA PHE A 248 12.03 9.86 11.69
C PHE A 248 13.16 10.87 11.60
N GLY A 249 13.52 11.39 12.77
CA GLY A 249 14.60 12.35 12.98
C GLY A 249 14.28 13.76 12.48
N ILE A 250 15.15 14.70 12.83
CA ILE A 250 14.92 16.14 12.69
C ILE A 250 14.94 16.65 11.23
N ARG A 251 15.67 15.98 10.33
CA ARG A 251 15.87 16.44 8.94
C ARG A 251 14.55 16.56 8.18
N GLY A 252 14.25 17.75 7.66
CA GLY A 252 13.06 18.05 6.87
C GLY A 252 11.80 18.30 7.70
N THR A 253 11.92 18.39 9.03
CA THR A 253 10.76 18.61 9.91
C THR A 253 10.20 20.02 9.77
N LEU A 254 11.08 21.04 9.65
CA LEU A 254 10.66 22.43 9.52
C LEU A 254 9.88 22.68 8.22
N GLY A 255 10.34 22.13 7.10
CA GLY A 255 9.62 22.25 5.83
C GLY A 255 8.25 21.56 5.86
N LYS A 256 8.11 20.43 6.57
CA LYS A 256 6.81 19.80 6.79
C LYS A 256 5.86 20.67 7.63
N LEU A 257 6.37 21.32 8.69
CA LEU A 257 5.56 22.24 9.49
C LEU A 257 5.02 23.40 8.65
N GLN A 258 5.82 23.94 7.72
CA GLN A 258 5.37 24.96 6.78
C GLN A 258 4.29 24.45 5.83
N ALA A 259 4.42 23.23 5.31
CA ALA A 259 3.41 22.62 4.45
C ALA A 259 2.07 22.38 5.18
N ILE A 260 2.12 21.95 6.45
CA ILE A 260 0.92 21.76 7.29
C ILE A 260 0.25 23.11 7.54
N SER A 261 1.04 24.14 7.90
CA SER A 261 0.51 25.48 8.12
C SER A 261 -0.12 26.08 6.86
N TRP A 262 0.49 25.83 5.70
CA TRP A 262 -0.06 26.21 4.40
C TRP A 262 -1.41 25.52 4.16
N ALA A 263 -1.49 24.20 4.36
CA ALA A 263 -2.72 23.45 4.18
C ALA A 263 -3.85 23.98 5.08
N ARG A 264 -3.56 24.16 6.38
CA ARG A 264 -4.52 24.67 7.37
C ARG A 264 -5.03 26.08 7.02
N SER A 265 -4.13 27.01 6.74
CA SER A 265 -4.48 28.41 6.48
C SER A 265 -5.18 28.64 5.13
N ARG A 266 -4.84 27.85 4.11
CA ARG A 266 -5.46 27.91 2.78
C ARG A 266 -6.65 26.97 2.61
N LYS A 267 -7.01 26.21 3.65
CA LYS A 267 -8.09 25.22 3.65
C LYS A 267 -7.93 24.14 2.58
N ILE A 268 -6.70 23.73 2.32
CA ILE A 268 -6.38 22.64 1.37
C ILE A 268 -6.48 21.31 2.13
N PRO A 269 -7.24 20.31 1.63
CA PRO A 269 -7.34 18.98 2.23
C PRO A 269 -5.98 18.40 2.65
N PHE A 270 -5.91 17.91 3.89
CA PHE A 270 -4.68 17.44 4.51
C PHE A 270 -4.86 16.08 5.17
N LEU A 271 -3.87 15.20 4.98
CA LEU A 271 -3.71 13.97 5.75
C LEU A 271 -2.29 13.90 6.33
N GLY A 272 -2.20 13.79 7.65
CA GLY A 272 -0.98 13.48 8.38
C GLY A 272 -0.95 12.01 8.79
N VAL A 273 0.11 11.28 8.45
CA VAL A 273 0.28 9.87 8.84
C VAL A 273 1.46 9.73 9.80
N CYS A 274 1.26 9.09 10.94
CA CYS A 274 2.25 8.88 11.99
C CYS A 274 2.89 10.23 12.38
N LEU A 275 4.15 10.47 12.00
CA LEU A 275 4.82 11.77 12.19
C LEU A 275 4.00 12.96 11.66
N GLY A 276 3.25 12.81 10.56
CA GLY A 276 2.41 13.90 10.03
C GLY A 276 1.32 14.36 11.00
N MET A 277 0.77 13.46 11.82
CA MET A 277 -0.19 13.82 12.88
C MET A 277 0.51 14.58 14.01
N GLN A 278 1.66 14.10 14.46
CA GLN A 278 2.46 14.75 15.51
C GLN A 278 2.84 16.18 15.14
N LEU A 279 3.33 16.38 13.91
CA LEU A 279 3.70 17.71 13.42
C LEU A 279 2.49 18.63 13.26
N ALA A 280 1.31 18.10 12.97
CA ALA A 280 0.09 18.91 12.90
C ALA A 280 -0.34 19.43 14.26
N VAL A 281 -0.21 18.62 15.32
CA VAL A 281 -0.46 19.07 16.70
C VAL A 281 0.55 20.14 17.12
N ILE A 282 1.83 19.96 16.78
CA ILE A 282 2.89 20.96 17.05
C ILE A 282 2.63 22.27 16.30
N GLU A 283 2.30 22.22 15.00
CA GLU A 283 1.95 23.40 14.19
C GLU A 283 0.77 24.15 14.79
N PHE A 284 -0.27 23.42 15.21
CA PHE A 284 -1.47 24.02 15.79
C PHE A 284 -1.16 24.69 17.14
N ALA A 285 -0.38 24.04 18.02
CA ALA A 285 0.06 24.63 19.28
C ALA A 285 0.84 25.95 19.05
N ARG A 286 1.76 25.96 18.08
CA ARG A 286 2.56 27.16 17.74
C ARG A 286 1.71 28.29 17.16
N ASN A 287 0.76 27.98 16.29
CA ASN A 287 0.10 28.99 15.46
C ASN A 287 -1.31 29.39 15.93
N CYS A 288 -2.03 28.51 16.62
CA CYS A 288 -3.37 28.78 17.13
C CYS A 288 -3.37 29.06 18.63
N LEU A 289 -2.49 28.41 19.41
CA LEU A 289 -2.40 28.61 20.87
C LEU A 289 -1.26 29.54 21.29
N ASN A 290 -0.48 30.04 20.34
CA ASN A 290 0.71 30.88 20.56
C ASN A 290 1.79 30.25 21.46
N LEU A 291 1.82 28.92 21.55
CA LEU A 291 2.89 28.19 22.26
C LEU A 291 4.09 28.04 21.33
N LYS A 292 4.85 29.12 21.12
CA LYS A 292 5.95 29.15 20.13
C LYS A 292 7.05 28.14 20.41
N ASP A 293 7.28 27.83 21.69
CA ASP A 293 8.29 26.87 22.16
C ASP A 293 7.77 25.42 22.24
N ALA A 294 6.57 25.16 21.72
CA ALA A 294 6.01 23.81 21.61
C ALA A 294 6.82 22.95 20.64
N ASP A 295 7.33 21.81 21.09
CA ASP A 295 8.05 20.87 20.23
C ASP A 295 7.87 19.40 20.69
N SER A 296 8.44 18.48 19.92
CA SER A 296 8.59 17.06 20.26
C SER A 296 9.91 16.82 21.00
N THR A 297 9.89 15.95 22.00
CA THR A 297 11.12 15.46 22.65
C THR A 297 11.97 14.59 21.72
N GLU A 298 11.47 14.19 20.54
CA GLU A 298 12.28 13.57 19.49
C GLU A 298 13.30 14.58 18.90
N PHE A 299 12.90 15.84 18.74
CA PHE A 299 13.70 16.86 18.06
C PHE A 299 14.43 17.77 19.04
N GLU A 300 13.77 18.15 20.12
CA GLU A 300 14.33 18.95 21.22
C GLU A 300 14.03 18.25 22.56
N PRO A 301 14.94 17.40 23.06
CA PRO A 301 14.74 16.67 24.32
C PRO A 301 14.47 17.56 25.53
N ASN A 302 14.93 18.83 25.51
CA ASN A 302 14.71 19.79 26.58
C ASN A 302 13.59 20.80 26.26
N ALA A 303 12.63 20.44 25.40
CA ALA A 303 11.54 21.32 24.98
C ALA A 303 10.79 21.89 26.19
N HIS A 304 10.67 23.22 26.25
CA HIS A 304 9.95 23.91 27.34
C HIS A 304 8.47 23.53 27.39
N VAL A 305 7.86 23.31 26.22
CA VAL A 305 6.49 22.81 26.09
C VAL A 305 6.53 21.51 25.29
N PRO A 306 6.69 20.34 25.95
CA PRO A 306 6.82 19.06 25.28
C PRO A 306 5.45 18.54 24.83
N VAL A 307 5.01 18.96 23.64
CA VAL A 307 3.71 18.60 23.05
C VAL A 307 3.68 17.13 22.64
N VAL A 308 4.81 16.60 22.18
CA VAL A 308 4.98 15.20 21.81
C VAL A 308 6.12 14.62 22.63
N ILE A 309 5.88 13.47 23.30
CA ILE A 309 6.80 12.84 24.25
C ILE A 309 7.06 11.37 23.89
N ASP A 310 8.23 10.82 24.26
CA ASP A 310 8.48 9.37 24.15
C ASP A 310 7.60 8.65 25.18
N MET A 311 6.70 7.78 24.70
CA MET A 311 5.79 7.03 25.56
C MET A 311 5.76 5.56 25.12
N PRO A 312 6.86 4.82 25.33
CA PRO A 312 6.98 3.44 24.89
C PRO A 312 6.04 2.51 25.66
N GLU A 313 5.73 1.35 25.07
CA GLU A 313 4.93 0.32 25.72
C GLU A 313 5.77 -0.58 26.63
N HIS A 314 5.19 -0.94 27.77
CA HIS A 314 5.77 -1.87 28.74
C HIS A 314 4.90 -3.12 28.81
N ASN A 315 5.16 -4.07 27.91
CA ASN A 315 4.39 -5.30 27.79
C ASN A 315 4.99 -6.41 28.68
N PRO A 316 4.17 -7.17 29.44
CA PRO A 316 4.67 -8.32 30.21
C PRO A 316 5.44 -9.31 29.34
N GLY A 317 6.67 -9.65 29.75
CA GLY A 317 7.58 -10.52 28.99
C GLY A 317 8.62 -9.77 28.14
N ASN A 318 8.48 -8.46 27.96
CA ASN A 318 9.47 -7.62 27.28
C ASN A 318 10.17 -6.71 28.31
N LEU A 319 11.50 -6.65 28.26
CA LEU A 319 12.28 -5.76 29.12
C LEU A 319 12.44 -4.38 28.46
N GLY A 320 12.17 -3.32 29.22
CA GLY A 320 12.35 -1.93 28.78
C GLY A 320 11.20 -1.38 27.92
N GLY A 321 11.40 -0.17 27.38
CA GLY A 321 10.41 0.53 26.57
C GLY A 321 10.37 0.04 25.12
N THR A 322 9.33 -0.73 24.79
CA THR A 322 9.10 -1.25 23.44
C THR A 322 8.37 -0.26 22.54
N MET A 323 8.60 -0.35 21.23
CA MET A 323 7.88 0.46 20.25
C MET A 323 6.42 0.00 20.14
N ARG A 324 5.48 0.94 19.99
CA ARG A 324 4.10 0.61 19.64
C ARG A 324 4.07 0.06 18.21
N LEU A 325 3.83 -1.25 18.10
CA LEU A 325 3.96 -2.01 16.87
C LEU A 325 2.80 -2.99 16.71
N GLY A 326 2.39 -3.21 15.46
CA GLY A 326 1.41 -4.22 15.07
C GLY A 326 -0.01 -3.67 15.03
N ILE A 327 -0.99 -4.57 14.95
CA ILE A 327 -2.41 -4.20 14.95
C ILE A 327 -2.79 -3.77 16.36
N ARG A 328 -3.38 -2.58 16.48
CA ARG A 328 -3.95 -2.06 17.72
C ARG A 328 -5.35 -1.54 17.47
N ARG A 329 -6.16 -1.57 18.53
CA ARG A 329 -7.53 -1.06 18.50
C ARG A 329 -7.54 0.42 18.86
N THR A 330 -8.22 1.20 18.03
CA THR A 330 -8.51 2.62 18.25
C THR A 330 -10.01 2.80 18.35
N VAL A 331 -10.48 3.36 19.47
CA VAL A 331 -11.89 3.61 19.77
C VAL A 331 -12.24 5.06 19.45
N PHE A 332 -13.35 5.30 18.77
CA PHE A 332 -13.83 6.65 18.49
C PHE A 332 -14.49 7.27 19.73
N LYS A 333 -14.13 8.53 20.05
CA LYS A 333 -14.67 9.29 21.19
C LYS A 333 -15.97 10.04 20.86
N THR A 334 -16.21 10.34 19.58
CA THR A 334 -17.32 11.20 19.14
C THR A 334 -18.05 10.62 17.93
N GLU A 335 -19.34 10.94 17.82
CA GLU A 335 -20.18 10.67 16.64
C GLU A 335 -19.84 11.63 15.49
N ASN A 336 -19.40 12.86 15.81
CA ASN A 336 -19.07 13.86 14.82
C ASN A 336 -17.62 13.73 14.34
N SER A 337 -17.31 12.62 13.69
CA SER A 337 -16.01 12.38 13.04
C SER A 337 -16.21 12.04 11.57
N ILE A 338 -15.45 12.71 10.71
CA ILE A 338 -15.47 12.38 9.28
C ILE A 338 -14.88 11.01 9.01
N LEU A 339 -13.82 10.64 9.74
CA LEU A 339 -13.23 9.31 9.63
C LEU A 339 -14.19 8.23 10.08
N ARG A 340 -14.91 8.42 11.20
CA ARG A 340 -15.88 7.42 11.66
C ARG A 340 -16.92 7.09 10.60
N LYS A 341 -17.46 8.11 9.92
CA LYS A 341 -18.39 7.92 8.79
C LYS A 341 -17.74 7.14 7.64
N LEU A 342 -16.49 7.47 7.29
CA LEU A 342 -15.75 6.77 6.23
C LEU A 342 -15.45 5.30 6.58
N TYR A 343 -15.31 4.98 7.87
CA TYR A 343 -15.20 3.59 8.36
C TYR A 343 -16.55 2.89 8.56
N GLY A 344 -17.68 3.55 8.26
CA GLY A 344 -19.02 2.96 8.34
C GLY A 344 -19.64 3.01 9.74
N ASP A 345 -19.38 4.06 10.50
CA ASP A 345 -19.97 4.35 11.81
C ASP A 345 -19.67 3.31 12.91
N VAL A 346 -18.65 2.46 12.69
CA VAL A 346 -18.16 1.50 13.68
C VAL A 346 -17.59 2.20 14.94
N PRO A 347 -17.74 1.61 16.13
CA PRO A 347 -17.26 2.20 17.38
C PRO A 347 -15.73 2.16 17.53
N PHE A 348 -15.06 1.23 16.85
CA PHE A 348 -13.61 1.08 16.87
C PHE A 348 -13.09 0.58 15.52
N ILE A 349 -11.80 0.82 15.29
CA ILE A 349 -11.05 0.31 14.15
C ILE A 349 -9.79 -0.42 14.61
N GLU A 350 -9.26 -1.29 13.76
CA GLU A 350 -8.03 -2.03 14.01
C GLU A 350 -7.04 -1.73 12.89
N GLU A 351 -5.97 -1.02 13.23
CA GLU A 351 -4.98 -0.53 12.27
C GLU A 351 -3.56 -0.80 12.76
N ARG A 352 -2.60 -0.74 11.83
CA ARG A 352 -1.20 -1.06 12.13
C ARG A 352 -0.43 0.19 12.58
N HIS A 353 0.23 0.09 13.73
CA HIS A 353 1.09 1.13 14.28
C HIS A 353 2.56 0.76 14.12
N ARG A 354 3.41 1.79 14.01
CA ARG A 354 4.87 1.65 13.99
C ARG A 354 5.53 2.94 14.46
N HIS A 355 5.43 3.27 15.75
CA HIS A 355 5.96 4.53 16.29
C HIS A 355 6.23 4.44 17.81
N ARG A 356 6.88 5.47 18.36
CA ARG A 356 7.28 5.54 19.79
C ARG A 356 6.71 6.74 20.53
N TYR A 357 6.48 7.83 19.81
CA TYR A 357 6.13 9.12 20.38
C TYR A 357 4.63 9.35 20.33
N GLU A 358 4.11 9.95 21.40
CA GLU A 358 2.69 10.24 21.58
C GLU A 358 2.49 11.72 21.93
N VAL A 359 1.30 12.24 21.64
CA VAL A 359 0.93 13.56 22.16
C VAL A 359 0.85 13.47 23.68
N ASN A 360 1.47 14.43 24.36
CA ASN A 360 1.54 14.46 25.82
C ASN A 360 0.13 14.58 26.45
N PRO A 361 -0.33 13.58 27.22
CA PRO A 361 -1.67 13.58 27.82
C PRO A 361 -1.96 14.81 28.68
N SER A 362 -0.93 15.37 29.32
CA SER A 362 -1.08 16.57 30.16
C SER A 362 -1.47 17.83 29.39
N LEU A 363 -1.22 17.87 28.07
CA LEU A 363 -1.53 19.01 27.20
C LEU A 363 -2.82 18.82 26.38
N ILE A 364 -3.45 17.65 26.43
CA ILE A 364 -4.67 17.34 25.65
C ILE A 364 -5.79 18.32 25.96
N ASN A 365 -6.03 18.60 27.24
CA ASN A 365 -7.04 19.57 27.63
C ASN A 365 -6.76 20.93 26.97
N GLN A 366 -5.53 21.44 27.00
CA GLN A 366 -5.19 22.72 26.39
C GLN A 366 -5.39 22.73 24.87
N LEU A 367 -5.13 21.59 24.21
CA LEU A 367 -5.28 21.41 22.77
C LEU A 367 -6.75 21.32 22.33
N GLU A 368 -7.61 20.64 23.10
CA GLU A 368 -9.04 20.42 22.77
C GLU A 368 -9.94 21.65 22.98
N HIS A 369 -9.50 22.69 23.69
CA HIS A 369 -10.32 23.89 23.92
C HIS A 369 -10.55 24.77 22.66
N ASN A 370 -10.08 24.35 21.50
CA ASN A 370 -10.13 25.10 20.23
C ASN A 370 -10.67 24.22 19.08
N ASP A 371 -10.44 24.63 17.83
CA ASP A 371 -10.96 23.92 16.65
C ASP A 371 -10.37 22.51 16.45
N LEU A 372 -9.23 22.17 17.07
CA LEU A 372 -8.60 20.84 16.93
C LEU A 372 -9.13 19.88 18.00
N SER A 373 -9.66 18.74 17.58
CA SER A 373 -10.21 17.72 18.48
C SER A 373 -9.53 16.37 18.29
N PHE A 374 -9.32 15.64 19.39
CA PHE A 374 -8.92 14.24 19.35
C PHE A 374 -10.17 13.35 19.31
N VAL A 375 -10.38 12.69 18.18
CA VAL A 375 -11.60 11.91 17.90
C VAL A 375 -11.42 10.41 18.09
N GLY A 376 -10.17 9.94 18.19
CA GLY A 376 -9.84 8.53 18.40
C GLY A 376 -8.77 8.36 19.47
N GLN A 377 -8.95 7.36 20.32
CA GLN A 377 -8.03 7.01 21.41
C GLN A 377 -7.78 5.50 21.46
N ASP A 378 -6.73 5.07 22.15
CA ASP A 378 -6.53 3.66 22.42
C ASP A 378 -7.51 3.11 23.48
N VAL A 379 -7.41 1.81 23.78
CA VAL A 379 -8.36 1.12 24.67
C VAL A 379 -8.31 1.67 26.09
N ASP A 380 -7.10 2.00 26.58
CA ASP A 380 -6.88 2.51 27.93
C ASP A 380 -7.16 4.02 28.03
N GLY A 381 -7.29 4.70 26.89
CA GLY A 381 -7.59 6.14 26.81
C GLY A 381 -6.40 7.04 27.12
N GLU A 382 -5.20 6.49 27.20
CA GLU A 382 -3.98 7.24 27.50
C GLU A 382 -3.43 7.95 26.25
N ARG A 383 -3.65 7.36 25.07
CA ARG A 383 -3.05 7.82 23.81
C ARG A 383 -4.11 8.28 22.84
N MET A 384 -3.90 9.46 22.27
CA MET A 384 -4.77 10.02 21.25
C MET A 384 -4.21 9.70 19.85
N GLU A 385 -5.02 9.02 19.05
CA GLU A 385 -4.56 8.36 17.82
C GLU A 385 -5.07 9.06 16.55
N ILE A 386 -6.14 9.86 16.66
CA ILE A 386 -6.78 10.54 15.54
C ILE A 386 -7.13 11.97 15.91
N ILE A 387 -6.73 12.93 15.06
CA ILE A 387 -7.15 14.33 15.14
C ILE A 387 -8.01 14.74 13.95
N GLU A 388 -8.96 15.62 14.21
CA GLU A 388 -9.74 16.32 13.19
C GLU A 388 -9.81 17.82 13.55
N LEU A 389 -9.69 18.69 12.55
CA LEU A 389 -9.83 20.14 12.72
C LEU A 389 -11.22 20.61 12.25
N ALA A 390 -11.93 21.32 13.12
CA ALA A 390 -13.18 21.99 12.78
C ALA A 390 -12.96 23.10 11.73
N ASN A 391 -14.03 23.52 11.04
CA ASN A 391 -14.01 24.61 10.06
C ASN A 391 -13.04 24.44 8.87
N HIS A 392 -12.58 23.22 8.62
CA HIS A 392 -11.71 22.84 7.51
C HIS A 392 -12.33 21.68 6.69
N PRO A 393 -12.26 21.68 5.33
CA PRO A 393 -12.92 20.67 4.50
C PRO A 393 -12.50 19.22 4.82
N TYR A 394 -11.20 19.01 5.01
CA TYR A 394 -10.62 17.75 5.45
C TYR A 394 -9.23 18.01 6.03
N PHE A 395 -9.07 17.97 7.36
CA PHE A 395 -7.76 18.07 8.00
C PHE A 395 -7.72 16.98 9.06
N VAL A 396 -7.06 15.89 8.71
CA VAL A 396 -7.05 14.66 9.49
C VAL A 396 -5.61 14.27 9.75
N GLY A 397 -5.31 13.89 10.99
CA GLY A 397 -4.04 13.28 11.35
C GLY A 397 -4.29 11.95 12.04
N VAL A 398 -3.57 10.91 11.64
CA VAL A 398 -3.63 9.58 12.24
C VAL A 398 -2.25 9.12 12.66
N GLN A 399 -2.14 8.45 13.80
CA GLN A 399 -0.89 7.85 14.29
C GLN A 399 -0.58 6.50 13.62
N PHE A 400 -1.61 5.72 13.28
CA PHE A 400 -1.46 4.46 12.54
C PHE A 400 -1.07 4.69 11.07
N HIS A 401 -0.72 3.60 10.39
CA HIS A 401 -0.37 3.57 8.97
C HIS A 401 -1.53 3.01 8.11
N PRO A 402 -2.47 3.86 7.64
CA PRO A 402 -3.64 3.44 6.88
C PRO A 402 -3.31 2.82 5.51
N GLU A 403 -2.08 2.95 5.02
CA GLU A 403 -1.68 2.43 3.72
C GLU A 403 -1.64 0.90 3.66
N PHE A 404 -1.41 0.21 4.79
CA PHE A 404 -1.23 -1.25 4.81
C PHE A 404 -2.56 -2.03 4.76
N SER A 405 -3.66 -1.42 5.21
CA SER A 405 -5.01 -2.00 5.12
C SER A 405 -5.66 -1.76 3.75
N SER A 406 -5.10 -0.86 2.93
CA SER A 406 -5.63 -0.53 1.62
C SER A 406 -5.63 -1.71 0.65
N ARG A 407 -6.70 -1.87 -0.12
CA ARG A 407 -6.81 -2.84 -1.22
C ARG A 407 -7.39 -2.15 -2.47
N PRO A 408 -7.14 -2.65 -3.69
CA PRO A 408 -7.65 -2.02 -4.91
C PRO A 408 -9.19 -1.91 -4.94
N MET A 409 -9.89 -2.91 -4.38
CA MET A 409 -11.37 -2.94 -4.32
C MET A 409 -11.94 -2.23 -3.08
N LYS A 410 -11.13 -2.07 -2.03
CA LYS A 410 -11.49 -1.44 -0.76
C LYS A 410 -10.38 -0.46 -0.38
N PRO A 411 -10.41 0.76 -0.92
CA PRO A 411 -9.42 1.77 -0.61
C PRO A 411 -9.41 2.09 0.87
N SER A 412 -8.25 2.49 1.38
CA SER A 412 -8.11 2.92 2.77
C SER A 412 -8.95 4.17 3.05
N PRO A 413 -9.81 4.17 4.09
CA PRO A 413 -10.77 5.26 4.33
C PRO A 413 -10.15 6.65 4.50
N PRO A 414 -9.02 6.84 5.23
CA PRO A 414 -8.37 8.16 5.32
C PRO A 414 -7.86 8.69 3.97
N TYR A 415 -7.37 7.81 3.10
CA TYR A 415 -6.90 8.19 1.77
C TYR A 415 -8.06 8.49 0.81
N LEU A 416 -9.16 7.71 0.89
CA LEU A 416 -10.37 7.98 0.12
C LEU A 416 -10.97 9.33 0.52
N GLY A 417 -11.05 9.62 1.81
CA GLY A 417 -11.50 10.92 2.34
C GLY A 417 -10.67 12.09 1.79
N LEU A 418 -9.34 11.96 1.76
CA LEU A 418 -8.44 12.97 1.22
C LEU A 418 -8.74 13.27 -0.27
N LEU A 419 -8.91 12.23 -1.09
CA LEU A 419 -9.14 12.41 -2.53
C LEU A 419 -10.56 12.89 -2.84
N LEU A 420 -11.56 12.43 -2.08
CA LEU A 420 -12.92 12.97 -2.17
C LEU A 420 -12.95 14.45 -1.79
N ALA A 421 -12.18 14.86 -0.78
CA ALA A 421 -12.05 16.26 -0.38
C ALA A 421 -11.34 17.09 -1.47
N ALA A 422 -10.23 16.58 -2.01
CA ALA A 422 -9.46 17.23 -3.08
C ALA A 422 -10.28 17.45 -4.35
N THR A 423 -11.26 16.57 -4.63
CA THR A 423 -12.16 16.69 -5.78
C THR A 423 -13.51 17.36 -5.45
N GLY A 424 -13.71 17.80 -4.20
CA GLY A 424 -14.95 18.46 -3.77
C GLY A 424 -16.18 17.54 -3.67
N THR A 425 -16.00 16.22 -3.67
CA THR A 425 -17.08 15.22 -3.70
C THR A 425 -17.37 14.57 -2.34
N LEU A 426 -16.58 14.89 -1.30
CA LEU A 426 -16.71 14.32 0.04
C LEU A 426 -18.10 14.45 0.66
N ASN A 427 -18.70 15.64 0.61
CA ASN A 427 -20.04 15.85 1.18
C ASN A 427 -21.10 15.02 0.45
N ALA A 428 -21.02 14.92 -0.88
CA ALA A 428 -21.93 14.11 -1.67
C ALA A 428 -21.79 12.61 -1.32
N TYR A 429 -20.56 12.14 -1.13
CA TYR A 429 -20.28 10.76 -0.71
C TYR A 429 -20.88 10.43 0.67
N LEU A 430 -20.72 11.34 1.65
CA LEU A 430 -21.28 11.17 2.99
C LEU A 430 -22.82 11.17 2.96
N LEU A 431 -23.43 12.06 2.18
CA LEU A 431 -24.89 12.13 2.04
C LEU A 431 -25.50 10.87 1.37
N GLN A 432 -24.73 10.17 0.54
CA GLN A 432 -25.13 8.91 -0.09
C GLN A 432 -24.90 7.67 0.80
N GLY A 433 -24.56 7.88 2.08
CA GLY A 433 -24.29 6.79 3.03
C GLY A 433 -22.99 6.06 2.76
N CYS A 434 -21.94 6.80 2.35
CA CYS A 434 -20.59 6.27 2.09
C CYS A 434 -20.57 5.15 1.04
N LYS A 435 -21.37 5.29 -0.01
CA LYS A 435 -21.39 4.40 -1.17
C LYS A 435 -20.88 5.15 -2.38
N LEU A 436 -19.93 4.54 -3.11
CA LEU A 436 -19.54 5.04 -4.42
C LEU A 436 -20.75 4.97 -5.37
N SER A 437 -20.84 5.93 -6.29
CA SER A 437 -21.89 6.02 -7.30
C SER A 437 -22.02 4.69 -8.07
N SER A 438 -23.21 4.32 -8.52
CA SER A 438 -23.42 3.09 -9.31
C SER A 438 -22.60 3.04 -10.61
N SER A 439 -22.15 4.19 -11.14
CA SER A 439 -21.18 4.28 -12.23
C SER A 439 -19.73 3.93 -11.82
N ASP A 440 -19.45 4.01 -10.53
CA ASP A 440 -18.13 3.84 -9.91
C ASP A 440 -18.04 2.54 -9.09
N ARG A 441 -19.19 1.88 -8.87
CA ARG A 441 -19.33 0.62 -8.14
C ARG A 441 -18.64 -0.53 -8.85
N TYR A 442 -17.91 -1.30 -8.07
CA TYR A 442 -17.83 -2.74 -8.25
C TYR A 442 -19.22 -3.31 -7.91
N SER A 443 -19.81 -4.13 -8.78
CA SER A 443 -21.05 -4.83 -8.41
C SER A 443 -20.72 -5.85 -7.31
N ASP A 444 -20.82 -5.44 -6.05
CA ASP A 444 -20.72 -6.30 -4.87
C ASP A 444 -22.03 -7.06 -4.61
N ALA A 445 -22.68 -7.54 -5.67
CA ALA A 445 -23.67 -8.60 -5.55
C ALA A 445 -22.92 -9.95 -5.44
N SER A 446 -22.14 -10.09 -4.39
CA SER A 446 -21.64 -11.36 -3.84
C SER A 446 -21.03 -11.02 -2.50
N ASP A 447 -21.90 -11.04 -1.52
CA ASP A 447 -21.57 -11.44 -0.16
C ASP A 447 -20.51 -12.56 -0.22
N ASP A 448 -19.40 -12.41 0.50
CA ASP A 448 -18.43 -13.50 0.76
C ASP A 448 -19.03 -14.58 1.69
N SER A 449 -20.36 -14.61 1.83
CA SER A 449 -21.10 -15.75 2.35
C SER A 449 -21.29 -16.75 1.20
N PHE A 450 -20.33 -17.66 1.03
CA PHE A 450 -20.71 -18.98 0.51
C PHE A 450 -21.72 -19.56 1.51
N SER A 451 -22.99 -19.44 1.16
CA SER A 451 -24.13 -20.01 1.87
C SER A 451 -23.83 -21.45 2.29
N GLU A 452 -23.99 -21.75 3.58
CA GLU A 452 -24.15 -23.11 4.08
C GLU A 452 -25.22 -23.81 3.22
N GLN A 453 -24.79 -24.75 2.37
CA GLN A 453 -25.72 -25.70 1.80
C GLN A 453 -26.13 -26.65 2.92
N THR A 454 -27.37 -26.49 3.38
CA THR A 454 -28.13 -27.46 4.15
C THR A 454 -27.98 -28.86 3.55
N ILE A 455 -27.14 -29.69 4.17
CA ILE A 455 -27.17 -31.14 4.06
C ILE A 455 -27.63 -31.65 5.43
N ALA A 456 -28.92 -31.91 5.57
CA ALA A 456 -29.45 -32.88 6.52
C ALA A 456 -30.91 -33.20 6.15
N GLU A 457 -31.30 -34.44 6.42
CA GLU A 457 -32.66 -35.00 6.35
C GLU A 457 -33.14 -35.52 4.98
N LEU A 458 -32.52 -36.61 4.54
CA LEU A 458 -33.23 -37.74 3.93
C LEU A 458 -32.52 -39.03 4.35
N GLU A 459 -32.87 -39.55 5.53
CA GLU A 459 -32.84 -40.98 5.89
C GLU A 459 -33.38 -41.15 7.32
N ILE A 460 -34.66 -41.54 7.42
CA ILE A 460 -35.25 -42.56 8.31
C ILE A 460 -36.75 -42.61 7.94
N SER A 461 -37.10 -43.55 7.06
CA SER A 461 -38.29 -44.40 7.13
C SER A 461 -38.16 -45.51 6.10
#